data_AF-A0A7U7ELI2-F1
#
_entry.id   AF-A0A7U7ELI2-F1
#
_cell.length_a   1.000
_cell.length_b   1.000
_cell.length_c   1.000
_cell.angle_alpha   90.00
_cell.angle_beta   90.00
_cell.angle_gamma   90.00
#
_symmetry.space_group_name_H-M   'P 1'
#
loop_
_entity.id
_entity.type
_entity.pdbx_description
1 polymer ?
#
loop_
_entity_poly.entity_id
_entity_poly.type
_entity_poly.pdbx_seq_one_letter_code
_entity_poly.pdbx_strand_id
1 'polypeptide(L)'
;MDAALSLAPHSSEYRFLRCMLKERLGEPLPLAKDCYAQVVNQLAHEDEAKCEADMNCVIADLMAEGPRAHERQQKFLALPASPAESEVRHYVLDKFDRDKYLKTILP
;
A
#
# COMPACT_ATOMS: atom_id res chain seq x y z
N MET A 1 13.40 0.88 12.94
CA MET A 1 12.10 1.32 12.39
C MET A 1 11.09 1.58 13.48
N ASP A 2 11.03 0.75 14.53
CA ASP A 2 10.03 0.90 15.59
C ASP A 2 10.09 2.24 16.31
N ALA A 3 11.28 2.81 16.52
CA ALA A 3 11.43 4.17 17.06
C ALA A 3 10.80 5.26 16.17
N ALA A 4 10.85 5.12 14.84
CA ALA A 4 10.21 6.06 13.92
C ALA A 4 8.68 5.90 13.93
N LEU A 5 8.19 4.67 14.04
CA LEU A 5 6.76 4.38 14.24
C LEU A 5 6.24 4.85 15.60
N SER A 6 7.08 4.89 16.64
CA SER A 6 6.69 5.51 17.92
C SER A 6 6.46 7.02 17.79
N LEU A 7 7.20 7.70 16.90
CA LEU A 7 7.07 9.13 16.67
C LEU A 7 5.95 9.48 15.66
N ALA A 8 5.72 8.62 14.67
CA ALA A 8 4.67 8.77 13.67
C ALA A 8 3.91 7.45 13.48
N PRO A 9 3.03 7.08 14.44
CA PRO A 9 2.38 5.77 14.45
C PRO A 9 1.49 5.54 13.25
N HIS A 10 0.99 6.59 12.61
CA HIS A 10 0.08 6.53 11.46
C HIS A 10 0.76 6.65 10.10
N SER A 11 2.10 6.80 10.03
CA SER A 11 2.79 6.85 8.74
C SER A 11 2.72 5.49 8.05
N SER A 12 2.08 5.46 6.87
CA SER A 12 2.07 4.28 6.01
C SER A 12 3.49 3.97 5.53
N GLU A 13 4.28 4.99 5.20
CA GLU A 13 5.65 4.86 4.68
C GLU A 13 6.57 4.12 5.65
N TYR A 14 6.54 4.47 6.94
CA TYR A 14 7.35 3.79 7.95
C TYR A 14 6.92 2.34 8.18
N ARG A 15 5.62 2.05 8.02
CA ARG A 15 5.10 0.68 8.11
C ARG A 15 5.54 -0.16 6.92
N PHE A 16 5.44 0.39 5.71
CA PHE A 16 5.95 -0.23 4.48
C PHE A 16 7.45 -0.50 4.56
N LEU A 17 8.24 0.50 4.97
CA LEU A 17 9.68 0.35 5.09
C LEU A 17 10.06 -0.70 6.13
N ARG A 18 9.28 -0.87 7.21
CA ARG A 18 9.47 -1.97 8.16
C ARG A 18 9.32 -3.33 7.49
N CYS A 19 8.29 -3.52 6.66
CA CYS A 19 8.03 -4.80 6.00
C CYS A 19 9.08 -5.10 4.92
N MET A 20 9.46 -4.10 4.11
CA MET A 20 10.56 -4.24 3.13
C MET A 20 11.89 -4.57 3.80
N LEU A 21 12.18 -4.01 4.98
CA LEU A 21 13.39 -4.35 5.72
C LEU A 21 13.37 -5.82 6.20
N LYS A 22 12.22 -6.33 6.65
CA LYS A 22 12.09 -7.74 7.02
C LYS A 22 12.37 -8.65 5.83
N GLU A 23 11.79 -8.36 4.67
CA GLU A 23 12.07 -9.09 3.42
C GLU A 23 13.55 -9.10 3.07
N ARG A 24 14.20 -7.94 3.08
CA ARG A 24 15.62 -7.80 2.70
C ARG A 24 16.59 -8.40 3.70
N LEU A 25 16.21 -8.51 4.96
CA LEU A 25 17.03 -9.14 6.00
C LEU A 25 16.92 -10.67 5.98
N GLY A 26 16.18 -11.25 5.03
CA GLY A 26 16.08 -12.69 4.84
C GLY A 26 15.07 -13.37 5.76
N GLU A 27 14.11 -12.62 6.30
CA GLU A 27 12.97 -13.24 6.98
C GLU A 27 12.21 -14.16 6.00
N PRO A 28 11.68 -15.30 6.48
CA PRO A 28 10.81 -16.15 5.70
C PRO A 28 9.69 -15.35 5.02
N LEU A 29 9.47 -15.61 3.72
CA LEU A 29 8.45 -14.95 2.90
C LEU A 29 7.05 -14.88 3.58
N PRO A 30 6.57 -15.91 4.30
CA PRO A 30 5.30 -15.80 5.03
C PRO A 30 5.29 -14.68 6.09
N LEU A 31 6.38 -14.48 6.83
CA LEU A 31 6.48 -13.44 7.86
C LEU A 31 6.56 -12.03 7.25
N ALA A 32 7.13 -11.92 6.06
CA ALA A 32 7.10 -10.69 5.28
C ALA A 32 5.67 -10.35 4.82
N LYS A 33 4.95 -11.32 4.25
CA LYS A 33 3.54 -11.17 3.85
C LYS A 33 2.63 -10.80 5.01
N ASP A 34 2.82 -11.46 6.16
CA ASP A 34 2.08 -11.14 7.40
C ASP A 34 2.31 -9.70 7.86
N CYS A 35 3.51 -9.15 7.64
CA CYS A 35 3.79 -7.75 7.94
C CYS A 35 2.90 -6.82 7.11
N TYR A 36 2.77 -7.06 5.80
CA TYR A 36 1.90 -6.26 4.93
C TYR A 36 0.42 -6.45 5.25
N ALA A 37 -0.01 -7.67 5.60
CA ALA A 37 -1.38 -7.92 6.04
C ALA A 37 -1.75 -7.09 7.29
N GLN A 38 -0.80 -6.89 8.21
CA GLN A 38 -1.00 -5.98 9.34
C GLN A 38 -1.15 -4.53 8.89
N VAL A 39 -0.40 -4.08 7.88
CA VAL A 39 -0.54 -2.73 7.33
C VAL A 39 -1.94 -2.53 6.74
N VAL A 40 -2.46 -3.50 5.98
CA VAL A 40 -3.83 -3.47 5.46
C VAL A 40 -4.85 -3.29 6.58
N ASN A 41 -4.78 -4.12 7.63
CA ASN A 41 -5.72 -4.05 8.76
C ASN A 41 -5.68 -2.67 9.44
N GLN A 42 -4.49 -2.11 9.58
CA GLN A 42 -4.33 -0.82 10.24
C GLN A 42 -4.75 0.37 9.36
N LEU A 43 -4.68 0.27 8.03
CA LEU A 43 -5.11 1.33 7.11
C LEU A 43 -6.62 1.26 6.82
N ALA A 44 -7.20 0.06 6.76
CA ALA A 44 -8.63 -0.11 6.57
C ALA A 44 -9.45 0.47 7.74
N HIS A 45 -8.90 0.49 8.98
CA HIS A 45 -9.58 1.03 10.16
C HIS A 45 -11.05 0.53 10.27
N GLU A 46 -11.25 -0.78 10.11
CA GLU A 46 -12.55 -1.49 10.13
C GLU A 46 -13.50 -1.23 8.94
N ASP A 47 -13.11 -0.36 8.01
CA ASP A 47 -13.90 -0.04 6.82
C ASP A 47 -13.14 -0.45 5.55
N GLU A 48 -13.54 -1.55 4.95
CA GLU A 48 -12.91 -2.06 3.74
C GLU A 48 -13.01 -1.10 2.55
N ALA A 49 -14.06 -0.24 2.50
CA ALA A 49 -14.20 0.74 1.44
C ALA A 49 -13.10 1.81 1.49
N LYS A 50 -12.51 2.07 2.67
CA LYS A 50 -11.33 2.94 2.79
C LYS A 50 -10.10 2.33 2.15
N CYS A 51 -9.93 1.02 2.27
CA CYS A 51 -8.81 0.34 1.64
C CYS A 51 -8.90 0.39 0.11
N GLU A 52 -10.10 0.26 -0.44
CA GLU A 52 -10.34 0.31 -1.90
C GLU A 52 -10.05 1.69 -2.51
N ALA A 53 -10.04 2.76 -1.71
CA ALA A 53 -9.74 4.13 -2.14
C ALA A 53 -8.32 4.61 -1.74
N ASP A 54 -7.54 3.81 -1.02
CA ASP A 54 -6.20 4.15 -0.54
C ASP A 54 -5.14 3.32 -1.28
N MET A 55 -4.30 3.99 -2.07
CA MET A 55 -3.23 3.36 -2.84
C MET A 55 -2.26 2.56 -1.95
N ASN A 56 -1.91 3.08 -0.77
CA ASN A 56 -1.04 2.40 0.18
C ASN A 56 -1.72 1.15 0.74
N CYS A 57 -3.03 1.18 0.97
CA CYS A 57 -3.74 -0.02 1.43
C CYS A 57 -3.78 -1.10 0.32
N VAL A 58 -4.06 -0.71 -0.92
CA VAL A 58 -4.07 -1.63 -2.08
C VAL A 58 -2.71 -2.26 -2.31
N ILE A 59 -1.62 -1.47 -2.27
CA ILE A 59 -0.26 -2.00 -2.41
C ILE A 59 0.04 -2.99 -1.28
N ALA A 60 -0.33 -2.67 -0.03
CA ALA A 60 -0.09 -3.58 1.09
C ALA A 60 -0.83 -4.91 0.90
N ASP A 61 -2.06 -4.89 0.42
CA ASP A 61 -2.85 -6.10 0.20
C ASP A 61 -2.26 -6.97 -0.91
N LEU A 62 -1.76 -6.34 -1.98
CA LEU A 62 -1.06 -7.03 -3.07
C LEU A 62 0.26 -7.64 -2.61
N MET A 63 1.07 -6.92 -1.83
CA MET A 63 2.32 -7.44 -1.25
C MET A 63 2.08 -8.57 -0.23
N ALA A 64 0.95 -8.51 0.48
CA ALA A 64 0.53 -9.57 1.39
C ALA A 64 0.00 -10.83 0.67
N GLU A 65 -0.24 -10.75 -0.65
CA GLU A 65 -1.04 -11.73 -1.41
C GLU A 65 -2.39 -12.00 -0.73
N GLY A 66 -3.04 -10.94 -0.25
CA GLY A 66 -4.32 -11.04 0.44
C GLY A 66 -5.42 -11.64 -0.43
N PRO A 67 -6.41 -12.32 0.17
CA PRO A 67 -7.46 -13.02 -0.57
C PRO A 67 -8.33 -12.10 -1.44
N ARG A 68 -8.34 -10.79 -1.17
CA ARG A 68 -9.10 -9.77 -1.89
C ARG A 68 -8.22 -8.78 -2.66
N ALA A 69 -6.91 -9.00 -2.72
CA ALA A 69 -5.96 -8.03 -3.27
C ALA A 69 -6.29 -7.62 -4.71
N HIS A 70 -6.60 -8.60 -5.57
CA HIS A 70 -6.99 -8.32 -6.96
C HIS A 70 -8.35 -7.64 -7.09
N GLU A 71 -9.32 -8.01 -6.25
CA GLU A 71 -10.63 -7.35 -6.22
C GLU A 71 -10.49 -5.87 -5.84
N ARG A 72 -9.73 -5.59 -4.77
CA ARG A 72 -9.45 -4.23 -4.30
C ARG A 72 -8.66 -3.42 -5.32
N GLN A 73 -7.67 -4.05 -5.98
CA GLN A 73 -6.93 -3.42 -7.09
C GLN A 73 -7.86 -2.98 -8.22
N GLN A 74 -8.77 -3.86 -8.67
CA GLN A 74 -9.70 -3.53 -9.75
C GLN A 74 -10.64 -2.37 -9.35
N LYS A 75 -11.15 -2.38 -8.12
CA LYS A 75 -11.99 -1.30 -7.61
C LYS A 75 -11.22 0.02 -7.52
N PHE A 76 -10.01 0.01 -6.98
CA PHE A 76 -9.14 1.18 -6.91
C PHE A 76 -8.85 1.78 -8.29
N LEU A 77 -8.58 0.94 -9.30
CA LEU A 77 -8.36 1.39 -10.67
C LEU A 77 -9.61 1.96 -11.33
N ALA A 78 -10.80 1.50 -10.93
CA ALA A 78 -12.08 2.01 -11.43
C ALA A 78 -12.50 3.33 -10.75
N LEU A 79 -12.01 3.62 -9.54
CA LEU A 79 -12.29 4.88 -8.85
C LEU A 79 -11.64 6.07 -9.56
N PRO A 80 -12.26 7.26 -9.55
CA PRO A 80 -11.62 8.47 -10.04
C PRO A 80 -10.32 8.76 -9.29
N ALA A 81 -9.41 9.52 -9.94
CA ALA A 81 -8.22 10.06 -9.29
C ALA A 81 -8.63 10.83 -8.03
N SER A 82 -7.98 10.60 -6.90
CA SER A 82 -8.17 11.46 -5.73
C SER A 82 -7.68 12.88 -6.05
N PRO A 83 -8.08 13.91 -5.29
CA PRO A 83 -7.59 15.27 -5.49
C PRO A 83 -6.06 15.35 -5.43
N ALA A 84 -5.45 14.66 -4.46
CA ALA A 84 -3.99 14.62 -4.32
C ALA A 84 -3.30 13.94 -5.52
N GLU A 85 -3.86 12.85 -6.04
CA GLU A 85 -3.32 12.21 -7.25
C GLU A 85 -3.54 13.06 -8.50
N SER A 86 -4.65 13.78 -8.57
CA SER A 86 -4.94 14.71 -9.67
C SER A 86 -3.94 15.87 -9.69
N GLU A 87 -3.58 16.39 -8.51
CA GLU A 87 -2.53 17.41 -8.37
C GLU A 87 -1.16 16.86 -8.76
N VAL A 88 -0.78 15.66 -8.31
CA VAL A 88 0.49 15.01 -8.71
C VAL A 88 0.53 14.80 -10.22
N ARG A 89 -0.56 14.34 -10.83
CA ARG A 89 -0.66 14.14 -12.29
C ARG A 89 -0.57 15.46 -13.06
N HIS A 90 -1.07 16.54 -12.48
CA HIS A 90 -1.06 17.86 -13.12
C HIS A 90 0.28 18.59 -12.97
N TYR A 91 0.95 18.46 -11.82
CA TYR A 91 2.13 19.27 -11.48
C TYR A 91 3.47 18.52 -11.44
N VAL A 92 3.48 17.19 -11.25
CA VAL A 92 4.69 16.44 -10.91
C VAL A 92 4.99 15.30 -11.87
N LEU A 93 3.97 14.54 -12.28
CA LEU A 93 4.12 13.35 -13.13
C LEU A 93 3.14 13.42 -14.30
N ASP A 94 3.56 14.07 -15.39
CA ASP A 94 2.79 14.05 -16.63
C ASP A 94 2.51 12.58 -17.03
N LYS A 95 1.22 12.27 -17.25
CA LYS A 95 0.73 10.92 -17.58
C LYS A 95 0.88 9.85 -16.48
N PHE A 96 0.84 10.21 -15.20
CA PHE A 96 0.70 9.20 -14.13
C PHE A 96 -0.46 8.22 -14.43
N ASP A 97 -0.15 6.93 -14.33
CA ASP A 97 -1.02 5.78 -14.61
C ASP A 97 -0.91 4.82 -13.44
N ARG A 98 -2.02 4.66 -12.70
CA ARG A 98 -2.08 3.84 -11.49
C ARG A 98 -1.77 2.36 -11.77
N ASP A 99 -2.24 1.81 -12.88
CA ASP A 99 -2.03 0.40 -13.20
C ASP A 99 -0.55 0.14 -13.51
N LYS A 100 0.08 1.02 -14.30
CA LYS A 100 1.53 0.94 -14.56
C LYS A 100 2.34 1.11 -13.28
N TYR A 101 1.97 2.06 -12.44
CA TYR A 101 2.67 2.30 -11.18
C TYR A 101 2.61 1.08 -10.26
N LEU A 102 1.43 0.48 -10.08
CA LEU A 102 1.29 -0.74 -9.27
C LEU A 102 2.20 -1.86 -9.80
N LYS A 103 2.23 -2.08 -11.12
CA LYS A 103 3.10 -3.10 -11.74
C LYS A 103 4.61 -2.87 -11.54
N THR A 104 5.04 -1.65 -11.20
CA THR A 104 6.46 -1.38 -10.89
C THR A 104 6.85 -1.66 -9.44
N ILE A 105 5.88 -1.72 -8.54
CA ILE A 105 6.11 -1.90 -7.09
C ILE A 105 6.02 -3.38 -6.72
N LEU A 106 5.14 -4.12 -7.39
CA LEU A 106 4.94 -5.54 -7.12
C LEU A 106 6.17 -6.36 -7.60
N PRO A 107 6.64 -7.31 -6.79
CA PRO A 107 7.77 -8.18 -7.14
C PRO A 107 7.47 -9.13 -8.31
#